data_AF-A0A852KI63-F1
#
_entry.id   AF-A0A852KI63-F1
#
_cell.length_a   1.000
_cell.length_b   1.000
_cell.length_c   1.000
_cell.angle_alpha   90.00
_cell.angle_beta   90.00
_cell.angle_gamma   90.00
#
_symmetry.space_group_name_H-M   'P 1'
#
loop_
_entity.id
_entity.type
_entity.pdbx_description
1 polymer ?
#
loop_
_entity_poly.entity_id
_entity_poly.type
_entity_poly.pdbx_seq_one_letter_code
_entity_poly.pdbx_strand_id
1 'polypeptide(L)'
;QVAELLGCIPPLLLLLLACGLDHMLFTMLSIIQQHSFVQYSFHSSHHLSIQVTGTSLMARLLRTTIGALNTSSDTQLETSNLGCLPQPQGMTRPQYLQSFLPLAVLLLLCLAQVYTHRLRRAIAAFYFPKREKSRVLYLYNKLLRQRQSFIRRQQRRIARRAQQHPDLGVALVQWCCQRWPSLRRWRRRSCLVCGAPESSHGRVCPVPTCAATFCGLCW
;
A
#
# COMPACT_ATOMS: atom_id res chain seq x y z
N GLN A 1 -17.29 -6.24 -11.94
CA GLN A 1 -16.87 -6.87 -10.66
C GLN A 1 -15.52 -6.32 -10.20
N VAL A 2 -14.42 -6.47 -10.95
CA VAL A 2 -13.13 -5.82 -10.60
C VAL A 2 -13.25 -4.29 -10.54
N ALA A 3 -14.05 -3.68 -11.43
CA ALA A 3 -14.30 -2.24 -11.43
C ALA A 3 -15.03 -1.70 -10.18
N GLU A 4 -15.94 -2.48 -9.58
CA GLU A 4 -16.69 -2.09 -8.36
C GLU A 4 -15.74 -2.08 -7.15
N LEU A 5 -14.90 -3.10 -7.03
CA LEU A 5 -13.88 -3.17 -5.99
C LEU A 5 -12.86 -2.03 -6.13
N LEU A 6 -12.49 -1.71 -7.36
CA LEU A 6 -11.59 -0.60 -7.67
C LEU A 6 -12.19 0.76 -7.27
N GLY A 7 -13.51 0.90 -7.36
CA GLY A 7 -14.25 2.09 -6.91
C GLY A 7 -14.27 2.28 -5.39
N CYS A 8 -14.03 1.22 -4.60
CA CYS A 8 -13.95 1.31 -3.13
C CYS A 8 -12.55 1.73 -2.62
N ILE A 9 -11.53 1.70 -3.48
CA ILE A 9 -10.14 2.02 -3.10
C ILE A 9 -9.95 3.52 -2.78
N PRO A 10 -10.46 4.47 -3.59
CA PRO A 10 -10.31 5.90 -3.31
C PRO A 10 -10.88 6.35 -1.94
N PRO A 11 -12.11 5.97 -1.53
CA PRO A 11 -12.64 6.40 -0.23
C PRO A 11 -11.91 5.74 0.95
N LEU A 12 -11.44 4.49 0.80
CA LEU A 12 -10.60 3.84 1.81
C LEU A 12 -9.26 4.57 1.98
N LEU A 13 -8.61 4.92 0.87
CA LEU A 13 -7.34 5.64 0.89
C LEU A 13 -7.51 7.02 1.53
N LEU A 14 -8.55 7.76 1.13
CA LEU A 14 -8.86 9.08 1.69
C LEU A 14 -9.08 9.03 3.20
N LEU A 15 -9.82 8.02 3.68
CA LEU A 15 -10.10 7.85 5.11
C LEU A 15 -8.82 7.51 5.90
N LEU A 16 -7.97 6.62 5.39
CA LEU A 16 -6.68 6.30 6.00
C LEU A 16 -5.77 7.54 6.07
N LEU A 17 -5.74 8.33 5.00
CA LEU A 17 -4.96 9.58 4.93
C LEU A 17 -5.47 10.61 5.93
N ALA A 18 -6.80 10.79 6.02
CA ALA A 18 -7.43 11.69 6.99
C ALA A 18 -7.16 11.26 8.43
N CYS A 19 -7.31 9.97 8.77
CA CYS A 19 -7.01 9.45 10.09
C CYS A 19 -5.52 9.62 10.46
N GLY A 20 -4.63 9.38 9.50
CA GLY A 20 -3.20 9.59 9.68
C GLY A 20 -2.87 11.06 9.94
N LEU A 21 -3.47 11.98 9.18
CA LEU A 21 -3.31 13.42 9.38
C LEU A 21 -3.82 13.87 10.76
N ASP A 22 -4.99 13.40 11.18
CA ASP A 22 -5.57 13.70 12.49
C ASP A 22 -4.65 13.23 13.63
N HIS A 23 -4.07 12.04 13.50
CA HIS A 23 -3.13 11.51 14.47
C HIS A 23 -1.82 12.31 14.52
N MET A 24 -1.30 12.71 13.36
CA MET A 24 -0.12 13.57 13.26
C MET A 24 -0.38 14.95 13.87
N LEU A 25 -1.54 15.56 13.60
CA LEU A 25 -1.92 16.82 14.20
C LEU A 25 -2.06 16.70 15.73
N PHE A 26 -2.74 15.66 16.22
CA PHE A 26 -2.89 15.43 17.65
C PHE A 26 -1.54 15.25 18.38
N THR A 27 -0.64 14.47 17.79
CA THR A 27 0.71 14.26 18.34
C THR A 27 1.53 15.55 18.30
N MET A 28 1.50 16.32 17.21
CA MET A 28 2.19 17.60 17.15
C MET A 28 1.63 18.61 18.15
N LEU A 29 0.31 18.77 18.25
CA LEU A 29 -0.29 19.70 19.22
C LEU A 29 0.01 19.29 20.68
N SER A 30 0.03 17.99 20.99
CA SER A 30 0.36 17.52 22.35
C SER A 30 1.85 17.69 22.69
N ILE A 31 2.76 17.47 21.73
CA ILE A 31 4.19 17.76 21.89
C ILE A 31 4.40 19.27 22.10
N ILE A 32 3.75 20.12 21.31
CA ILE A 32 3.79 21.57 21.46
C ILE A 32 3.27 21.96 22.85
N GLN A 33 2.17 21.37 23.30
CA GLN A 33 1.61 21.64 24.63
C GLN A 33 2.61 21.29 25.75
N GLN A 34 3.34 20.18 25.63
CA GLN A 34 4.33 19.74 26.62
C GLN A 34 5.58 20.63 26.65
N HIS A 35 6.05 21.11 25.50
CA HIS A 35 7.27 21.91 25.41
C HIS A 35 7.06 23.44 25.51
N SER A 36 5.84 23.93 25.30
CA SER A 36 5.50 25.37 25.39
C SER A 36 4.92 25.79 26.75
N PHE A 37 4.76 24.86 27.69
CA PHE A 37 4.36 25.19 29.05
C PHE A 37 5.51 25.92 29.76
N VAL A 38 5.44 27.25 29.82
CA VAL A 38 6.38 28.09 30.57
C VAL A 38 5.62 28.85 31.64
N GLN A 39 6.01 28.60 32.90
CA GLN A 39 5.53 29.32 34.08
C GLN A 39 6.62 30.29 34.53
N TYR A 40 6.41 31.58 34.29
CA TYR A 40 7.34 32.63 34.71
C TYR A 40 6.90 33.18 36.07
N SER A 41 7.62 32.81 37.13
CA SER A 41 7.52 33.45 38.44
C SER A 41 8.50 34.62 38.50
N PHE A 42 8.04 35.83 38.15
CA PHE A 42 8.85 37.04 38.31
C PHE A 42 8.85 37.46 39.79
N HIS A 43 9.92 37.14 40.51
CA HIS A 43 10.23 37.71 41.81
C HIS A 43 11.21 38.88 41.61
N SER A 44 10.73 40.12 41.75
CA SER A 44 11.58 41.32 41.70
C SER A 44 11.61 41.98 43.08
N SER A 45 12.68 41.76 43.84
CA SER A 45 12.92 42.39 45.14
C SER A 45 13.85 43.59 44.99
N HIS A 46 13.32 44.77 44.65
CA HIS A 46 14.10 46.01 44.61
C HIS A 46 14.11 46.69 45.99
N HIS A 47 15.17 46.47 46.78
CA HIS A 47 15.39 47.18 48.04
C HIS A 47 16.17 48.49 47.79
N LEU A 48 15.47 49.57 47.46
CA LEU A 48 16.05 50.91 47.26
C LEU A 48 15.93 51.74 48.55
N SER A 49 16.97 51.74 49.38
CA SER A 49 17.05 52.60 50.57
C SER A 49 17.88 53.85 50.25
N ILE A 50 17.22 54.99 50.01
CA ILE A 50 17.88 56.28 49.74
C ILE A 50 17.78 57.18 50.99
N GLN A 51 18.90 57.44 51.63
CA GLN A 51 18.98 58.30 52.80
C GLN A 51 19.37 59.73 52.40
N VAL A 52 18.41 60.66 52.43
CA VAL A 52 18.65 62.08 52.15
C VAL A 52 19.18 62.77 53.42
N THR A 53 20.39 63.34 53.39
CA THR A 53 20.98 64.14 54.48
C THR A 53 20.93 65.64 54.15
N GLY A 54 20.46 66.46 55.08
CA GLY A 54 20.28 67.91 54.91
C GLY A 54 18.96 68.46 55.49
N THR A 55 18.99 69.71 55.96
CA THR A 55 17.85 70.43 56.60
C THR A 55 17.18 71.47 55.69
N SER A 56 17.56 71.52 54.41
CA SER A 56 16.98 72.46 53.44
C SER A 56 15.51 72.12 53.08
N LEU A 57 14.76 73.12 52.61
CA LEU A 57 13.37 72.94 52.17
C LEU A 57 13.24 71.88 51.07
N MET A 58 14.19 71.82 50.13
CA MET A 58 14.25 70.78 49.09
C MET A 58 14.48 69.38 49.67
N ALA A 59 15.35 69.24 50.68
CA ALA A 59 15.57 67.96 51.37
C ALA A 59 14.31 67.49 52.13
N ARG A 60 13.50 68.42 52.65
CA ARG A 60 12.21 68.10 53.27
C ARG A 60 11.19 67.58 52.25
N LEU A 61 11.05 68.24 51.10
CA LEU A 61 10.13 67.82 50.04
C LEU A 61 10.50 66.44 49.47
N LEU A 62 11.79 66.21 49.20
CA LEU A 62 12.27 64.92 48.72
C LEU A 62 12.05 63.80 49.75
N ARG A 63 12.22 64.08 51.05
CA ARG A 63 11.98 63.09 52.11
C ARG A 63 10.50 62.73 52.25
N THR A 64 9.58 63.68 52.02
CA THR A 64 8.13 63.42 52.07
C THR A 64 7.61 62.71 50.82
N THR A 65 8.14 63.01 49.63
CA THR A 65 7.72 62.34 48.39
C THR A 65 8.31 60.93 48.30
N ILE A 66 9.56 60.73 48.73
CA ILE A 66 10.22 59.42 48.73
C ILE A 66 9.73 58.56 49.90
N GLY A 67 9.37 59.15 51.04
CA GLY A 67 8.78 58.43 52.18
C GLY A 67 7.42 57.79 51.86
N ALA A 68 6.63 58.38 50.96
CA ALA A 68 5.39 57.79 50.47
C ALA A 68 5.60 56.63 49.47
N LEU A 69 6.81 56.54 48.88
CA LEU A 69 7.22 55.50 47.95
C LEU A 69 8.10 54.42 48.62
N ASN A 70 8.44 54.59 49.90
CA ASN A 70 9.22 53.65 50.71
C ASN A 70 8.36 52.47 51.23
N THR A 71 7.43 52.01 50.41
CA THR A 71 6.69 50.78 50.62
C THR A 71 7.36 49.71 49.77
N SER A 72 8.06 48.77 50.40
CA SER A 72 8.53 47.55 49.76
C SER A 72 7.33 46.80 49.17
N SER A 73 7.04 47.04 47.89
CA SER A 73 5.98 46.35 47.17
C SER A 73 6.53 45.00 46.70
N ASP A 74 6.27 43.95 47.48
CA ASP A 74 6.49 42.57 47.04
C ASP A 74 5.37 42.21 46.06
N THR A 75 5.60 42.48 44.78
CA THR A 75 4.65 42.13 43.71
C THR A 75 5.01 40.77 43.15
N GLN A 76 4.39 39.72 43.70
CA GLN A 76 4.40 38.39 43.10
C GLN A 76 3.45 38.37 41.89
N LEU A 77 4.01 38.48 40.70
CA LEU A 77 3.27 38.40 39.45
C LEU A 77 3.47 36.99 38.86
N GLU A 78 2.57 36.07 39.22
CA GLU A 78 2.49 34.76 38.58
C GLU A 78 1.73 34.89 37.26
N THR A 79 2.47 34.89 36.14
CA THR A 79 1.88 34.88 34.80
C THR A 79 2.05 33.49 34.19
N SER A 80 0.93 32.83 33.88
CA SER A 80 0.92 31.51 33.25
C SER A 80 0.41 31.59 31.81
N ASN A 81 1.09 30.92 30.88
CA ASN A 81 0.69 30.88 29.46
C ASN A 81 -0.45 29.87 29.18
N LEU A 82 -1.11 29.34 30.21
CA LEU A 82 -2.14 28.30 30.10
C LEU A 82 -3.29 28.66 29.15
N GLY A 83 -3.69 29.94 29.10
CA GLY A 83 -4.74 30.42 28.19
C GLY A 83 -4.34 30.45 26.71
N CYS A 84 -3.04 30.40 26.41
CA CYS A 84 -2.49 30.45 25.05
C CYS A 84 -2.07 29.07 24.52
N LEU A 85 -2.15 28.02 25.34
CA LEU A 85 -1.76 26.67 24.94
C LEU A 85 -2.86 26.05 24.04
N PRO A 86 -2.50 25.50 22.86
CA PRO A 86 -3.47 24.83 22.01
C PRO A 86 -4.00 23.58 22.73
N GLN A 87 -5.33 23.46 22.85
CA GLN A 87 -5.96 22.25 23.39
C GLN A 87 -6.05 21.19 22.28
N PRO A 88 -5.34 20.06 22.38
CA PRO A 88 -5.41 19.01 21.36
C PRO A 88 -6.78 18.31 21.45
N GLN A 89 -7.71 18.70 20.57
CA GLN A 89 -8.97 18.00 20.39
C GLN A 89 -8.84 17.01 19.23
N GLY A 90 -8.62 15.74 19.56
CA GLY A 90 -8.70 14.65 18.59
C GLY A 90 -10.15 14.23 18.35
N MET A 91 -10.42 13.68 17.17
CA MET A 91 -11.71 13.09 16.85
C MET A 91 -12.06 11.98 17.86
N THR A 92 -13.28 12.01 18.39
CA THR A 92 -13.72 11.06 19.42
C THR A 92 -13.96 9.67 18.81
N ARG A 93 -13.78 8.60 19.61
CA ARG A 93 -14.05 7.20 19.20
C ARG A 93 -15.39 6.99 18.46
N PRO A 94 -16.54 7.57 18.88
CA PRO A 94 -17.81 7.40 18.16
C PRO A 94 -17.80 8.04 16.76
N GLN A 95 -17.12 9.18 16.57
CA GLN A 95 -17.04 9.86 15.27
C GLN A 95 -16.21 9.04 14.27
N TYR A 96 -15.14 8.38 14.74
CA TYR A 96 -14.42 7.39 13.94
C TYR A 96 -15.33 6.23 13.55
N LEU A 97 -16.04 5.64 14.52
CA LEU A 97 -16.92 4.51 14.25
C LEU A 97 -17.99 4.85 13.21
N GLN A 98 -18.62 6.01 13.32
CA GLN A 98 -19.66 6.48 12.40
C GLN A 98 -19.13 6.69 10.98
N SER A 99 -17.85 7.07 10.83
CA SER A 99 -17.21 7.26 9.53
C SER A 99 -16.78 5.94 8.87
N PHE A 100 -16.25 5.00 9.66
CA PHE A 100 -15.78 3.70 9.17
C PHE A 100 -16.92 2.71 8.88
N LEU A 101 -18.01 2.75 9.66
CA LEU A 101 -19.16 1.85 9.54
C LEU A 101 -19.76 1.77 8.12
N PRO A 102 -20.15 2.88 7.45
CA PRO A 102 -20.76 2.81 6.12
C PRO A 102 -19.79 2.24 5.08
N LEU A 103 -18.49 2.51 5.22
CA LEU A 103 -17.44 1.99 4.35
C LEU A 103 -17.26 0.47 4.51
N ALA A 104 -17.29 -0.02 5.75
CA ALA A 104 -17.26 -1.44 6.04
C ALA A 104 -18.51 -2.17 5.51
N VAL A 105 -19.69 -1.56 5.64
CA VAL A 105 -20.95 -2.09 5.08
C VAL A 105 -20.87 -2.14 3.56
N LEU A 106 -20.38 -1.10 2.90
CA LEU A 106 -20.20 -1.08 1.45
C LEU A 106 -19.27 -2.22 0.99
N LEU A 107 -18.13 -2.41 1.66
CA LEU A 107 -17.21 -3.50 1.38
C LEU A 107 -17.88 -4.88 1.51
N LEU A 108 -18.64 -5.10 2.59
CA LEU A 108 -19.40 -6.32 2.81
C LEU A 108 -20.43 -6.57 1.70
N LEU A 109 -21.14 -5.53 1.26
CA LEU A 109 -22.10 -5.62 0.17
C LEU A 109 -21.41 -5.97 -1.16
N CYS A 110 -20.26 -5.36 -1.48
CA CYS A 110 -19.48 -5.72 -2.66
C CYS A 110 -19.03 -7.18 -2.64
N LEU A 111 -18.60 -7.69 -1.48
CA LEU A 111 -18.27 -9.11 -1.33
C LEU A 111 -19.51 -9.98 -1.53
N ALA A 112 -20.63 -9.65 -0.87
CA ALA A 112 -21.89 -10.36 -1.02
C ALA A 112 -22.37 -10.38 -2.48
N GLN A 113 -22.18 -9.31 -3.26
CA GLN A 113 -22.48 -9.29 -4.69
C GLN A 113 -21.68 -10.35 -5.47
N VAL A 114 -20.37 -10.47 -5.22
CA VAL A 114 -19.53 -11.49 -5.87
C VAL A 114 -20.06 -12.90 -5.58
N TYR A 115 -20.42 -13.17 -4.32
CA TYR A 115 -20.96 -14.47 -3.92
C TYR A 115 -22.38 -14.71 -4.47
N THR A 116 -23.27 -13.71 -4.46
CA THR A 116 -24.63 -13.83 -5.01
C THR A 116 -24.59 -14.08 -6.53
N HIS A 117 -23.68 -13.46 -7.26
CA HIS A 117 -23.48 -13.77 -8.68
C HIS A 117 -23.03 -15.22 -8.93
N ARG A 118 -22.17 -15.77 -8.07
CA ARG A 118 -21.76 -17.20 -8.14
C ARG A 118 -22.92 -18.12 -7.78
N LEU A 119 -23.64 -17.80 -6.70
CA LEU A 119 -24.82 -18.53 -6.22
C LEU A 119 -25.93 -18.52 -7.26
N ARG A 120 -26.20 -17.40 -7.95
CA ARG A 120 -27.22 -17.33 -9.01
C ARG A 120 -26.97 -18.38 -10.10
N ARG A 121 -25.70 -18.60 -10.47
CA ARG A 121 -25.35 -19.66 -11.42
C ARG A 121 -25.61 -21.04 -10.85
N ALA A 122 -25.26 -21.29 -9.58
CA ALA A 122 -25.51 -22.56 -8.92
C ALA A 122 -27.02 -22.87 -8.81
N ILE A 123 -27.81 -21.88 -8.40
CA ILE A 123 -29.27 -21.97 -8.31
C ILE A 123 -29.85 -22.24 -9.70
N ALA A 124 -29.44 -21.50 -10.73
CA ALA A 124 -29.91 -21.73 -12.10
C ALA A 124 -29.51 -23.12 -12.64
N ALA A 125 -28.34 -23.63 -12.27
CA ALA A 125 -27.90 -24.98 -12.63
C ALA A 125 -28.74 -26.06 -11.94
N PHE A 126 -29.16 -25.82 -10.70
CA PHE A 126 -30.03 -26.72 -9.94
C PHE A 126 -31.45 -26.80 -10.54
N TYR A 127 -32.06 -25.65 -10.85
CA TYR A 127 -33.42 -25.62 -11.42
C TYR A 127 -33.50 -26.00 -12.91
N PHE A 128 -32.46 -25.68 -13.72
CA PHE A 128 -32.47 -25.94 -15.16
C PHE A 128 -31.27 -26.78 -15.63
N PRO A 129 -31.16 -28.05 -15.18
CA PRO A 129 -29.98 -28.88 -15.45
C PRO A 129 -29.79 -29.18 -16.94
N LYS A 130 -30.88 -29.32 -17.71
CA LYS A 130 -30.83 -29.55 -19.16
C LYS A 130 -30.12 -28.41 -19.89
N ARG A 131 -30.43 -27.15 -19.55
CA ARG A 131 -29.82 -25.97 -20.19
C ARG A 131 -28.35 -25.79 -19.79
N GLU A 132 -28.02 -26.00 -18.52
CA GLU A 132 -26.62 -25.89 -18.07
C GLU A 132 -25.74 -27.00 -18.68
N LYS A 133 -26.25 -28.24 -18.78
CA LYS A 133 -25.53 -29.33 -19.46
C LYS A 133 -25.20 -28.99 -20.91
N SER A 134 -26.15 -28.42 -21.66
CA SER A 134 -25.89 -27.97 -23.05
C SER A 134 -24.82 -26.88 -23.12
N ARG A 135 -24.83 -25.90 -22.19
CA ARG A 135 -23.80 -24.86 -22.11
C ARG A 135 -22.43 -25.42 -21.78
N VAL A 136 -22.35 -26.35 -20.83
CA VAL A 136 -21.09 -27.01 -20.44
C VAL A 136 -20.55 -27.86 -21.58
N LEU A 137 -21.39 -28.64 -22.26
CA LEU A 137 -20.98 -29.43 -23.44
C LEU A 137 -20.52 -28.54 -24.59
N TYR A 138 -21.21 -27.42 -24.83
CA TYR A 138 -20.78 -26.44 -25.83
C TYR A 138 -19.41 -25.85 -25.47
N LEU A 139 -19.22 -25.41 -24.22
CA LEU A 139 -17.95 -24.84 -23.76
C LEU A 139 -16.82 -25.87 -23.84
N TYR A 140 -17.07 -27.10 -23.42
CA TYR A 140 -16.13 -28.21 -23.53
C TYR A 140 -15.72 -28.44 -24.98
N ASN A 141 -16.69 -28.59 -25.89
CA ASN A 141 -16.42 -28.78 -27.32
C ASN A 141 -15.67 -27.60 -27.93
N LYS A 142 -15.99 -26.36 -27.52
CA LYS A 142 -15.28 -25.15 -27.95
C LYS A 142 -13.82 -25.18 -27.50
N LEU A 143 -13.55 -25.48 -26.23
CA LEU A 143 -12.19 -25.60 -25.69
C LEU A 143 -11.41 -26.74 -26.36
N LEU A 144 -12.05 -27.88 -26.60
CA LEU A 144 -11.46 -29.01 -27.30
C LEU A 144 -11.05 -28.63 -28.73
N ARG A 145 -11.94 -27.96 -29.48
CA ARG A 145 -11.65 -27.45 -30.84
C ARG A 145 -10.52 -26.43 -30.84
N GLN A 146 -10.48 -25.52 -29.85
CA GLN A 146 -9.39 -24.55 -29.70
C GLN A 146 -8.04 -25.22 -29.42
N ARG A 147 -8.01 -26.26 -28.58
CA ARG A 147 -6.79 -27.04 -28.32
C ARG A 147 -6.32 -27.78 -29.58
N GLN A 148 -7.24 -28.44 -30.29
CA GLN A 148 -6.92 -29.14 -31.53
C GLN A 148 -6.41 -28.18 -32.61
N SER A 149 -7.03 -27.02 -32.79
CA SER A 149 -6.57 -26.02 -33.77
C SER A 149 -5.20 -25.45 -33.40
N PHE A 150 -4.94 -25.22 -32.11
CA PHE A 150 -3.63 -24.81 -31.61
C PHE A 150 -2.56 -25.86 -31.92
N ILE A 151 -2.80 -27.14 -31.57
CA ILE A 151 -1.84 -28.23 -31.83
C ILE A 151 -1.58 -28.37 -33.33
N ARG A 152 -2.62 -28.39 -34.17
CA ARG A 152 -2.48 -28.45 -35.63
C ARG A 152 -1.67 -27.28 -36.18
N ARG A 153 -1.87 -26.06 -35.66
CA ARG A 153 -1.10 -24.87 -36.05
C ARG A 153 0.38 -25.00 -35.66
N GLN A 154 0.67 -25.50 -34.47
CA GLN A 154 2.05 -25.72 -34.02
C GLN A 154 2.73 -26.83 -34.81
N GLN A 155 2.06 -27.96 -35.08
CA GLN A 155 2.58 -29.03 -35.92
C GLN A 155 2.94 -28.51 -37.32
N ARG A 156 2.07 -27.70 -37.95
CA ARG A 156 2.36 -27.07 -39.24
C ARG A 156 3.57 -26.12 -39.17
N ARG A 157 3.73 -25.37 -38.08
CA ARG A 157 4.91 -24.50 -37.87
C ARG A 157 6.20 -25.31 -37.72
N ILE A 158 6.17 -26.40 -36.96
CA ILE A 158 7.30 -27.30 -36.78
C ILE A 158 7.66 -27.96 -38.11
N ALA A 159 6.68 -28.49 -38.85
CA ALA A 159 6.92 -29.10 -40.16
C ALA A 159 7.52 -28.10 -41.17
N ARG A 160 7.02 -26.85 -41.19
CA ARG A 160 7.63 -25.78 -42.02
C ARG A 160 9.06 -25.47 -41.61
N ARG A 161 9.35 -25.36 -40.30
CA ARG A 161 10.72 -25.16 -39.81
C ARG A 161 11.64 -26.33 -40.09
N ALA A 162 11.12 -27.56 -40.11
CA ALA A 162 11.89 -28.75 -40.46
C ALA A 162 12.21 -28.82 -41.97
N GLN A 163 11.33 -28.26 -42.82
CA GLN A 163 11.55 -28.15 -44.26
C GLN A 163 12.46 -26.96 -44.63
N GLN A 164 12.50 -25.92 -43.81
CA GLN A 164 13.41 -24.79 -43.99
C GLN A 164 14.84 -25.20 -43.63
N HIS A 165 15.82 -24.81 -44.45
CA HIS A 165 17.23 -25.00 -44.12
C HIS A 165 17.55 -24.30 -42.80
N PRO A 166 18.42 -24.88 -41.95
CA PRO A 166 18.77 -24.28 -40.67
C PRO A 166 19.35 -22.89 -40.92
N ASP A 167 18.77 -21.87 -40.29
CA ASP A 167 19.31 -20.52 -40.32
C ASP A 167 20.79 -20.57 -39.92
N LEU A 168 21.62 -19.75 -40.56
CA LEU A 168 23.08 -19.73 -40.35
C LEU A 168 23.44 -19.67 -38.86
N GLY A 169 22.66 -18.95 -38.06
CA GLY A 169 22.81 -18.86 -36.61
C GLY A 169 22.51 -20.17 -35.85
N VAL A 170 21.51 -20.96 -36.28
CA VAL A 170 21.21 -22.26 -35.67
C VAL A 170 22.29 -23.29 -36.01
N ALA A 171 22.81 -23.25 -37.25
CA ALA A 171 23.92 -24.08 -37.68
C ALA A 171 25.22 -23.75 -36.91
N LEU A 172 25.53 -22.46 -36.73
CA LEU A 172 26.67 -21.99 -35.93
C LEU A 172 26.57 -22.42 -34.46
N VAL A 173 25.39 -22.27 -33.85
CA VAL A 173 25.16 -22.72 -32.47
C VAL A 173 25.31 -24.23 -32.34
N GLN A 174 24.82 -25.00 -33.32
CA GLN A 174 24.97 -26.45 -33.34
C GLN A 174 26.43 -26.88 -33.52
N TRP A 175 27.19 -26.19 -34.37
CA TRP A 175 28.63 -26.39 -34.54
C TRP A 175 29.43 -26.06 -33.27
N CYS A 176 29.16 -24.93 -32.62
CA CYS A 176 29.77 -24.56 -31.34
C CYS A 176 29.46 -25.58 -30.23
N CYS A 177 28.22 -26.09 -30.18
CA CYS A 177 27.83 -27.12 -29.21
C CYS A 177 28.47 -28.49 -29.49
N GLN A 178 28.79 -28.81 -30.75
CA GLN A 178 29.55 -30.02 -31.09
C GLN A 178 31.02 -29.88 -30.68
N ARG A 179 31.60 -28.69 -30.87
CA ARG A 179 33.00 -28.41 -30.54
C ARG A 179 33.23 -28.28 -29.02
N TRP A 180 32.23 -27.82 -28.26
CA TRP A 180 32.32 -27.57 -26.81
C TRP A 180 31.14 -28.21 -26.06
N PRO A 181 31.31 -29.42 -25.49
CA PRO A 181 30.22 -30.15 -24.82
C PRO A 181 29.73 -29.47 -23.52
N SER A 182 30.52 -28.59 -22.90
CA SER A 182 30.15 -27.80 -21.73
C SER A 182 29.05 -26.76 -22.03
N LEU A 183 29.06 -26.15 -23.22
CA LEU A 183 28.04 -25.19 -23.68
C LEU A 183 26.65 -25.84 -23.87
N ARG A 184 26.60 -27.18 -23.96
CA ARG A 184 25.35 -27.95 -24.06
C ARG A 184 24.46 -27.79 -22.83
N ARG A 185 25.04 -27.49 -21.64
CA ARG A 185 24.27 -27.23 -20.40
C ARG A 185 23.56 -25.88 -20.41
N TRP A 186 24.03 -24.92 -21.19
CA TRP A 186 23.41 -23.58 -21.30
C TRP A 186 22.25 -23.54 -22.30
N ARG A 187 22.12 -24.56 -23.16
CA ARG A 187 20.97 -24.71 -24.04
C ARG A 187 19.77 -25.18 -23.23
N ARG A 188 18.95 -24.23 -22.77
CA ARG A 188 17.67 -24.52 -22.11
C ARG A 188 16.81 -25.38 -23.04
N ARG A 189 16.50 -26.59 -22.59
CA ARG A 189 15.53 -27.45 -23.25
C ARG A 189 14.15 -26.83 -23.04
N SER A 190 13.42 -26.70 -24.14
CA SER A 190 12.07 -26.16 -24.16
C SER A 190 11.20 -27.09 -24.97
N CYS A 191 9.93 -27.19 -24.61
CA CYS A 191 9.01 -28.05 -25.33
C CYS A 191 8.90 -27.60 -26.80
N LEU A 192 9.09 -28.55 -27.72
CA LEU A 192 9.04 -28.32 -29.17
C LEU A 192 7.69 -27.69 -29.61
N VAL A 193 6.59 -27.99 -28.91
CA VAL A 193 5.22 -27.62 -29.29
C VAL A 193 4.79 -26.29 -28.67
N CYS A 194 4.99 -26.10 -27.35
CA CYS A 194 4.51 -24.91 -26.63
C CYS A 194 5.61 -23.90 -26.28
N GLY A 195 6.89 -24.25 -26.43
CA GLY A 195 8.02 -23.40 -26.06
C GLY A 195 8.19 -23.19 -24.55
N ALA A 196 7.39 -23.86 -23.72
CA ALA A 196 7.53 -23.78 -22.27
C ALA A 196 8.88 -24.37 -21.82
N PRO A 197 9.54 -23.77 -20.81
CA PRO A 197 10.76 -24.32 -20.23
C PRO A 197 10.48 -25.71 -19.65
N GLU A 198 11.50 -26.58 -19.68
CA GLU A 198 11.43 -27.95 -19.19
C GLU A 198 10.89 -28.01 -17.75
N SER A 199 9.70 -28.61 -17.59
CA SER A 199 9.16 -29.03 -16.28
C SER A 199 9.73 -30.40 -15.91
N SER A 200 9.79 -30.72 -14.62
CA SER A 200 10.27 -32.00 -14.07
C SER A 200 9.71 -33.28 -14.72
N HIS A 201 8.58 -33.20 -15.42
CA HIS A 201 7.95 -34.30 -16.18
C HIS A 201 8.11 -34.19 -17.71
N GLY A 202 9.26 -33.68 -18.19
CA GLY A 202 9.57 -33.64 -19.62
C GLY A 202 9.77 -35.05 -20.19
N ARG A 203 9.10 -35.38 -21.30
CA ARG A 203 9.32 -36.64 -22.04
C ARG A 203 10.19 -36.38 -23.25
N VAL A 204 11.18 -37.23 -23.46
CA VAL A 204 12.04 -37.20 -24.66
C VAL A 204 11.49 -38.19 -25.67
N CYS A 205 11.63 -37.87 -26.96
CA CYS A 205 11.29 -38.80 -28.02
C CYS A 205 12.09 -40.13 -27.85
N PRO A 206 11.45 -41.31 -27.95
CA PRO A 206 12.14 -42.60 -27.80
C PRO A 206 13.05 -42.94 -28.99
N VAL A 207 12.96 -42.19 -30.08
CA VAL A 207 13.78 -42.40 -31.27
C VAL A 207 15.21 -41.89 -31.00
N PRO A 208 16.26 -42.72 -31.12
CA PRO A 208 17.63 -42.37 -30.72
C PRO A 208 18.23 -41.22 -31.53
N THR A 209 17.73 -40.96 -32.74
CA THR A 209 18.15 -39.84 -33.59
C THR A 209 17.40 -38.53 -33.30
N CYS A 210 16.36 -38.55 -32.47
CA CYS A 210 15.50 -37.41 -32.21
C CYS A 210 15.66 -36.90 -30.77
N ALA A 211 16.38 -35.80 -30.59
CA ALA A 211 16.54 -35.15 -29.27
C ALA A 211 15.37 -34.20 -28.90
N ALA A 212 14.18 -34.41 -29.47
CA ALA A 212 13.02 -33.56 -29.21
C ALA A 212 12.47 -33.77 -27.79
N THR A 213 12.16 -32.67 -27.10
CA THR A 213 11.59 -32.68 -25.75
C THR A 213 10.16 -32.15 -25.76
N PHE A 214 9.29 -32.80 -25.01
CA PHE A 214 7.87 -32.47 -24.92
C PHE A 214 7.44 -32.27 -23.48
N CYS A 215 6.51 -31.32 -23.28
CA CYS A 215 5.83 -31.13 -22.02
C CYS A 215 4.85 -32.29 -21.77
N GLY A 216 4.54 -32.63 -20.51
CA GLY A 216 3.58 -33.71 -20.22
C GLY A 216 2.17 -33.49 -20.77
N LEU A 217 1.78 -32.23 -21.01
CA LEU A 217 0.51 -31.88 -21.66
C LEU A 217 0.57 -31.91 -23.20
N CYS A 218 1.78 -31.99 -23.76
CA CYS A 218 2.07 -31.85 -25.18
C CYS A 218 2.50 -33.18 -25.84
N TRP A 219 2.89 -34.17 -25.03
CA TRP A 219 3.22 -35.53 -25.43
C TRP A 219 1.95 -36.32 -25.73
#